data_AF-A0A9P6KX80-F1
#
_entry.id   AF-A0A9P6KX80-F1
#
_cell.length_a   1.000
_cell.length_b   1.000
_cell.length_c   1.000
_cell.angle_alpha   90.00
_cell.angle_beta   90.00
_cell.angle_gamma   90.00
#
_symmetry.space_group_name_H-M   'P 1'
#
loop_
_entity.id
_entity.type
_entity.pdbx_description
1 polymer ?
#
loop_
_entity_poly.entity_id
_entity_poly.type
_entity_poly.pdbx_seq_one_letter_code
_entity_poly.pdbx_strand_id
1 'polypeptide(L)'
;MIVVDYICTQIDFPLCRFVSKEACKGMCRSEMIREARINSPTVLILLTVIIGLTTRMIKHVQNLCASIGRAEMSLFFTLYNLSNVLSLVLMSLRHRLNERLMLLCTTAQLVFANSCIFSLLVGAITMDIFVTKFGLESTTILYLSVSIYGFINTIVIFFGLAIKEPISIFVLVFCCNLVFVYAYFILQVKKLNYNKGEIWAYGTLFLALVCFMISSMPIFIGSEMISILTDKYLDNLFFHQLFLFCAVVMIHKFWLSVYDYEVESYLLEL
;
A
#
# COMPACT_ATOMS: atom_id res chain seq x y z
N MET A 1 15.35 -10.29 16.10
CA MET A 1 16.25 -9.13 15.90
C MET A 1 16.84 -9.14 14.50
N ILE A 2 17.48 -10.25 14.09
CA ILE A 2 18.22 -10.40 12.81
C ILE A 2 17.44 -9.98 11.55
N VAL A 3 16.16 -10.37 11.42
CA VAL A 3 15.40 -10.14 10.16
C VAL A 3 15.06 -8.65 9.95
N VAL A 4 14.63 -7.94 10.99
CA VAL A 4 14.22 -6.54 10.86
C VAL A 4 15.44 -5.63 10.71
N ASP A 5 16.53 -5.95 11.42
CA ASP A 5 17.81 -5.28 11.20
C ASP A 5 18.30 -5.50 9.77
N TYR A 6 18.23 -6.73 9.25
CA TYR A 6 18.57 -7.02 7.86
C TYR A 6 17.69 -6.24 6.87
N ILE A 7 16.37 -6.18 7.07
CA ILE A 7 15.49 -5.39 6.18
C ILE A 7 15.90 -3.91 6.20
N CYS A 8 16.21 -3.37 7.38
CA CYS A 8 16.64 -1.99 7.54
C CYS A 8 18.06 -1.69 7.03
N THR A 9 18.88 -2.71 6.75
CA THR A 9 20.14 -2.53 5.99
C THR A 9 19.91 -2.59 4.48
N GLN A 10 18.85 -3.26 4.01
CA GLN A 10 18.54 -3.35 2.58
C GLN A 10 17.70 -2.18 2.06
N ILE A 11 16.77 -1.66 2.87
CA ILE A 11 15.83 -0.62 2.42
C ILE A 11 15.59 0.42 3.52
N ASP A 12 15.66 1.70 3.17
CA ASP A 12 15.54 2.82 4.12
C ASP A 12 14.07 3.18 4.37
N PHE A 13 13.35 2.32 5.10
CA PHE A 13 11.99 2.64 5.54
C PHE A 13 12.00 3.69 6.67
N PRO A 14 10.98 4.56 6.77
CA PRO A 14 10.84 5.52 7.87
C PRO A 14 10.86 4.88 9.27
N LEU A 15 10.43 3.62 9.38
CA LEU A 15 10.45 2.83 10.62
C LEU A 15 11.88 2.49 11.10
N CYS A 16 12.82 2.37 10.18
CA CYS A 16 14.16 1.86 10.46
C CYS A 16 14.97 2.78 11.40
N ARG A 17 14.62 4.08 11.45
CA ARG A 17 15.24 5.04 12.38
C ARG A 17 14.99 4.72 13.85
N PHE A 18 13.85 4.10 14.18
CA PHE A 18 13.47 3.79 15.56
C PHE A 18 13.87 2.39 15.98
N VAL A 19 13.92 1.48 15.02
CA VAL A 19 14.09 0.05 15.26
C VAL A 19 15.55 -0.39 15.16
N SER A 20 16.33 0.16 14.21
CA SER A 20 17.71 -0.26 13.98
C SER A 20 18.72 0.87 14.18
N LYS A 21 19.88 0.53 14.76
CA LYS A 21 21.00 1.47 15.00
C LYS A 21 21.89 1.64 13.76
N GLU A 22 21.78 0.75 12.77
CA GLU A 22 22.59 0.74 11.55
C GLU A 22 21.76 1.07 10.30
N ALA A 23 20.79 1.98 10.41
CA ALA A 23 20.00 2.43 9.27
C ALA A 23 20.91 2.98 8.17
N CYS A 24 21.00 2.23 7.06
CA CYS A 24 21.68 2.53 5.79
C CYS A 24 22.87 3.51 5.86
N LYS A 25 24.06 2.98 6.14
CA LYS A 25 25.30 3.77 6.19
C LYS A 25 25.89 4.15 4.81
N GLY A 26 25.32 3.77 3.65
CA GLY A 26 26.14 3.75 2.43
C GLY A 26 25.56 3.95 1.03
N MET A 27 24.27 4.21 0.79
CA MET A 27 23.75 4.00 -0.59
C MET A 27 23.00 5.10 -1.31
N CYS A 28 22.49 6.13 -0.64
CA CYS A 28 21.84 7.22 -1.36
C CYS A 28 22.80 8.41 -1.50
N ARG A 29 22.97 8.90 -2.74
CA ARG A 29 23.57 10.22 -2.98
C ARG A 29 22.71 11.28 -2.30
N SER A 30 23.17 11.80 -1.16
CA SER A 30 22.51 12.94 -0.51
C SER A 30 22.94 14.19 -1.25
N GLU A 31 22.03 14.83 -1.98
CA GLU A 31 22.32 16.10 -2.62
C GLU A 31 21.95 17.25 -1.68
N MET A 32 22.87 18.20 -1.55
CA MET A 32 22.69 19.40 -0.75
C MET A 32 22.09 20.47 -1.66
N ILE A 33 20.81 20.76 -1.50
CA ILE A 33 20.18 21.92 -2.15
C ILE A 33 19.90 22.94 -1.05
N ARG A 34 20.67 24.05 -1.08
CA ARG A 34 20.37 25.30 -0.37
C ARG A 34 20.06 25.13 1.13
N GLU A 35 20.90 24.35 1.83
CA GLU A 35 20.85 24.01 3.27
C GLU A 35 19.92 22.87 3.73
N ALA A 36 19.21 22.21 2.82
CA ALA A 36 18.51 20.96 3.13
C ALA A 36 19.24 19.76 2.50
N ARG A 37 19.61 18.78 3.32
CA ARG A 37 20.10 17.48 2.84
C ARG A 37 18.90 16.67 2.37
N ILE A 38 18.70 16.60 1.06
CA ILE A 38 17.63 15.81 0.46
C ILE A 38 18.18 14.41 0.22
N ASN A 39 17.64 13.44 0.94
CA ASN A 39 17.94 12.04 0.71
C ASN A 39 17.06 11.53 -0.44
N SER A 40 17.68 11.01 -1.50
CA SER A 40 17.01 10.35 -2.63
C SER A 40 15.95 11.21 -3.36
N PRO A 41 16.35 12.19 -4.18
CA PRO A 41 15.43 13.04 -4.92
C PRO A 41 14.54 12.26 -5.91
N THR A 42 15.03 11.13 -6.42
CA THR A 42 14.29 10.25 -7.35
C THR A 42 13.05 9.64 -6.71
N VAL A 43 13.15 9.19 -5.46
CA VAL A 43 12.00 8.65 -4.71
C VAL A 43 10.97 9.73 -4.43
N LEU A 44 11.39 10.96 -4.11
CA LEU A 44 10.47 12.07 -3.88
C LEU A 44 9.68 12.42 -5.15
N ILE A 45 10.35 12.49 -6.30
CA ILE A 45 9.69 12.73 -7.59
C ILE A 45 8.70 11.59 -7.87
N LEU A 46 9.09 10.33 -7.70
CA LEU A 46 8.20 9.18 -7.88
C LEU A 46 6.95 9.28 -6.98
N LEU A 47 7.12 9.56 -5.70
CA LEU A 47 6.00 9.71 -4.76
C LEU A 47 5.05 10.84 -5.17
N THR A 48 5.56 11.98 -5.64
CA THR A 48 4.69 13.07 -6.14
C THR A 48 3.85 12.64 -7.34
N VAL A 49 4.44 11.89 -8.28
CA VAL A 49 3.74 11.35 -9.44
C VAL A 49 2.69 10.33 -9.01
N ILE A 50 3.03 9.41 -8.10
CA ILE A 50 2.11 8.41 -7.55
C ILE A 50 0.90 9.08 -6.89
N ILE A 51 1.11 10.11 -6.06
CA ILE A 51 0.03 10.86 -5.41
C ILE A 51 -0.88 11.52 -6.45
N GLY A 52 -0.30 12.15 -7.47
CA GLY A 52 -1.05 12.79 -8.55
C GLY A 52 -1.92 11.80 -9.34
N LEU A 53 -1.34 10.65 -9.72
CA LEU A 53 -2.06 9.59 -10.45
C LEU A 53 -3.13 8.94 -9.57
N THR A 54 -2.85 8.68 -8.30
CA THR A 54 -3.81 8.10 -7.34
C THR A 54 -4.99 9.05 -7.11
N THR A 55 -4.73 10.35 -6.99
CA THR A 55 -5.80 11.35 -6.89
C THR A 55 -6.68 11.38 -8.14
N ARG A 56 -6.11 11.20 -9.34
CA ARG A 56 -6.90 11.05 -10.57
C ARG A 56 -7.75 9.78 -10.56
N MET A 57 -7.20 8.65 -10.10
CA MET A 57 -7.95 7.40 -9.96
C MET A 57 -9.12 7.55 -8.98
N ILE A 58 -8.92 8.22 -7.84
CA ILE A 58 -10.01 8.50 -6.88
C ILE A 58 -11.14 9.29 -7.54
N LYS A 59 -10.80 10.37 -8.27
CA LYS A 59 -11.80 11.18 -8.99
C LYS A 59 -12.52 10.37 -10.07
N HIS A 60 -11.80 9.51 -10.79
CA HIS A 60 -12.38 8.63 -11.80
C HIS A 60 -13.42 7.68 -11.18
N VAL A 61 -13.07 6.99 -10.09
CA VAL A 61 -13.98 6.11 -9.33
C VAL A 61 -15.20 6.87 -8.80
N GLN A 62 -15.02 8.13 -8.38
CA GLN A 62 -16.12 8.98 -7.90
C GLN A 62 -17.03 9.52 -9.01
N ASN A 63 -16.57 9.58 -10.26
CA ASN A 63 -17.39 10.05 -11.36
C ASN A 63 -18.26 8.93 -11.96
N LEU A 64 -17.97 7.67 -11.67
CA LEU A 64 -18.77 6.52 -12.10
C LEU A 64 -20.08 6.46 -11.30
N CYS A 65 -21.21 6.69 -11.98
CA CYS A 65 -22.56 6.59 -11.43
C CYS A 65 -22.98 5.10 -11.41
N ALA A 66 -23.33 4.57 -10.24
CA ALA A 66 -23.93 3.24 -10.05
C ALA A 66 -23.03 2.01 -10.19
N SER A 67 -21.82 2.01 -9.60
CA SER A 67 -21.02 0.79 -9.42
C SER A 67 -21.17 0.20 -8.02
N ILE A 68 -21.47 -1.09 -7.93
CA ILE A 68 -21.45 -1.87 -6.70
C ILE A 68 -20.01 -1.83 -6.14
N GLY A 69 -19.90 -1.30 -4.92
CA GLY A 69 -18.66 -1.11 -4.15
C GLY A 69 -17.64 -0.09 -4.66
N ARG A 70 -18.12 0.94 -5.37
CA ARG A 70 -17.42 2.23 -5.54
C ARG A 70 -16.85 2.79 -4.22
N ALA A 71 -17.63 2.71 -3.12
CA ALA A 71 -17.24 3.24 -1.82
C ALA A 71 -16.00 2.53 -1.26
N GLU A 72 -15.89 1.22 -1.49
CA GLU A 72 -14.79 0.39 -1.01
C GLU A 72 -13.49 0.74 -1.71
N MET A 73 -13.53 0.80 -3.05
CA MET A 73 -12.37 1.20 -3.85
C MET A 73 -11.96 2.65 -3.59
N SER A 74 -12.93 3.56 -3.41
CA SER A 74 -12.62 4.94 -3.04
C SER A 74 -11.90 5.01 -1.68
N LEU A 75 -12.30 4.22 -0.68
CA LEU A 75 -11.62 4.18 0.61
C LEU A 75 -10.21 3.60 0.49
N PHE A 76 -10.05 2.50 -0.26
CA PHE A 76 -8.74 1.88 -0.53
C PHE A 76 -7.75 2.88 -1.14
N PHE A 77 -8.13 3.55 -2.23
CA PHE A 77 -7.27 4.54 -2.88
C PHE A 77 -7.01 5.76 -1.98
N THR A 78 -7.99 6.16 -1.15
CA THR A 78 -7.80 7.28 -0.21
C THR A 78 -6.77 6.94 0.86
N LEU A 79 -6.83 5.74 1.45
CA LEU A 79 -5.86 5.29 2.45
C LEU A 79 -4.46 5.11 1.84
N TYR A 80 -4.38 4.55 0.63
CA TYR A 80 -3.12 4.45 -0.13
C TYR A 80 -2.53 5.83 -0.43
N ASN A 81 -3.35 6.79 -0.85
CA ASN A 81 -2.87 8.15 -1.13
C ASN A 81 -2.37 8.83 0.14
N LEU A 82 -3.08 8.69 1.26
CA LEU A 82 -2.71 9.29 2.54
C LEU A 82 -1.39 8.72 3.08
N SER A 83 -1.16 7.41 2.96
CA SER A 83 0.10 6.78 3.35
C SER A 83 1.28 7.27 2.49
N ASN A 84 1.08 7.48 1.19
CA ASN A 84 2.09 8.04 0.29
C ASN A 84 2.39 9.52 0.58
N VAL A 85 1.37 10.34 0.87
CA VAL A 85 1.55 11.73 1.29
C VAL A 85 2.39 11.81 2.57
N LEU A 86 2.08 10.99 3.57
CA LEU A 86 2.88 10.94 4.80
C LEU A 86 4.30 10.44 4.55
N SER A 87 4.48 9.45 3.66
CA SER A 87 5.80 8.97 3.25
C SER A 87 6.63 10.10 2.63
N LEU A 88 6.04 10.89 1.73
CA LEU A 88 6.69 12.06 1.13
C LEU A 88 7.10 13.10 2.20
N VAL A 89 6.22 13.38 3.16
CA VAL A 89 6.51 14.30 4.28
C VAL A 89 7.67 13.77 5.15
N LEU A 90 7.64 12.48 5.49
CA LEU A 90 8.67 11.82 6.29
C LEU A 90 10.05 11.86 5.62
N MET A 91 10.09 11.66 4.30
CA MET A 91 11.34 11.68 3.54
C MET A 91 11.88 13.11 3.34
N SER A 92 11.01 14.06 3.00
CA SER A 92 11.40 15.45 2.75
C SER A 92 11.81 16.22 4.01
N LEU A 93 11.13 16.01 5.13
CA LEU A 93 11.38 16.72 6.40
C LEU A 93 12.21 15.92 7.41
N ARG A 94 12.89 14.86 6.96
CA ARG A 94 13.63 13.92 7.83
C ARG A 94 14.57 14.60 8.83
N HIS A 95 15.24 15.67 8.42
CA HIS A 95 16.21 16.39 9.24
C HIS A 95 15.60 17.54 10.06
N ARG A 96 14.42 18.03 9.69
CA ARG A 96 13.76 19.18 10.34
C ARG A 96 12.74 18.79 11.40
N LEU A 97 12.24 17.55 11.37
CA LEU A 97 11.22 17.07 12.31
C LEU A 97 11.83 16.67 13.65
N ASN A 98 11.16 17.10 14.73
CA ASN A 98 11.41 16.62 16.08
C ASN A 98 11.16 15.10 16.17
N GLU A 99 11.88 14.42 17.07
CA GLU A 99 11.80 12.96 17.25
C GLU A 99 10.35 12.49 17.53
N ARG A 100 9.60 13.22 18.38
CA ARG A 100 8.20 12.91 18.69
C ARG A 100 7.27 13.05 17.48
N LEU A 101 7.45 14.10 16.67
CA LEU A 101 6.65 14.32 15.46
C LEU A 101 6.96 13.25 14.41
N MET A 102 8.24 12.90 14.26
CA MET A 102 8.63 11.82 13.37
C MET A 102 8.02 10.48 13.80
N LEU A 103 8.01 10.17 15.10
CA LEU A 103 7.37 8.96 15.60
C LEU A 103 5.88 8.93 15.24
N LEU A 104 5.14 10.01 15.51
CA LEU A 104 3.72 10.11 15.18
C LEU A 104 3.43 10.00 13.67
N CYS A 105 4.25 10.66 12.84
CA CYS A 105 4.09 10.57 11.39
C CYS A 105 4.40 9.16 10.87
N THR A 106 5.44 8.50 11.37
CA THR A 106 5.77 7.12 10.99
C THR A 106 4.69 6.15 11.43
N THR A 107 4.16 6.30 12.65
CA THR A 107 3.04 5.46 13.12
C THR A 107 1.81 5.66 12.24
N ALA A 108 1.45 6.90 11.91
CA ALA A 108 0.32 7.19 11.05
C ALA A 108 0.50 6.61 9.63
N GLN A 109 1.69 6.78 9.04
CA GLN A 109 2.03 6.26 7.72
C GLN A 109 1.88 4.73 7.66
N LEU A 110 2.40 4.01 8.66
CA LEU A 110 2.27 2.57 8.76
C LEU A 110 0.81 2.14 8.99
N VAL A 111 0.07 2.81 9.87
CA VAL A 111 -1.35 2.51 10.11
C VAL A 111 -2.15 2.64 8.82
N PHE A 112 -2.00 3.74 8.08
CA PHE A 112 -2.74 3.91 6.83
C PHE A 112 -2.33 2.89 5.76
N ALA A 113 -1.06 2.48 5.70
CA ALA A 113 -0.63 1.42 4.81
C ALA A 113 -1.25 0.04 5.17
N ASN A 114 -1.28 -0.32 6.45
CA ASN A 114 -1.91 -1.57 6.91
C ASN A 114 -3.43 -1.55 6.72
N SER A 115 -4.08 -0.44 7.12
CA SER A 115 -5.53 -0.27 6.94
C SER A 115 -5.94 -0.26 5.48
N CYS A 116 -5.09 0.23 4.56
CA CYS A 116 -5.30 0.14 3.13
C CYS A 116 -5.42 -1.32 2.66
N ILE A 117 -4.45 -2.17 3.01
CA ILE A 117 -4.45 -3.58 2.62
C ILE A 117 -5.64 -4.32 3.26
N PHE A 118 -5.92 -4.05 4.54
CA PHE A 118 -7.08 -4.64 5.22
C PHE A 118 -8.40 -4.21 4.57
N SER A 119 -8.53 -2.93 4.17
CA SER A 119 -9.72 -2.45 3.48
C SER A 119 -9.97 -3.15 2.14
N LEU A 120 -8.90 -3.52 1.43
CA LEU A 120 -8.99 -4.27 0.18
C LEU A 120 -9.57 -5.68 0.43
N LEU A 121 -9.11 -6.35 1.49
CA LEU A 121 -9.63 -7.66 1.87
C LEU A 121 -11.10 -7.59 2.32
N VAL A 122 -11.41 -6.64 3.20
CA VAL A 122 -12.79 -6.47 3.69
C VAL A 122 -13.72 -6.14 2.52
N GLY A 123 -13.32 -5.23 1.62
CA GLY A 123 -14.08 -4.91 0.41
C GLY A 123 -14.42 -6.14 -0.42
N ALA A 124 -13.44 -7.01 -0.67
CA ALA A 124 -13.70 -8.27 -1.37
C ALA A 124 -14.77 -9.14 -0.69
N ILE A 125 -14.78 -9.18 0.65
CA ILE A 125 -15.75 -9.94 1.43
C ILE A 125 -17.13 -9.26 1.42
N THR A 126 -17.19 -7.93 1.58
CA THR A 126 -18.46 -7.20 1.63
C THR A 126 -19.21 -7.26 0.31
N MET A 127 -18.49 -7.19 -0.82
CA MET A 127 -19.06 -7.34 -2.16
C MET A 127 -19.77 -8.68 -2.36
N ASP A 128 -19.22 -9.76 -1.81
CA ASP A 128 -19.73 -11.11 -2.02
C ASP A 128 -20.91 -11.45 -1.09
N ILE A 129 -20.89 -10.95 0.16
CA ILE A 129 -21.86 -11.33 1.19
C ILE A 129 -23.07 -10.37 1.23
N PHE A 130 -22.88 -9.07 1.03
CA PHE A 130 -23.92 -8.08 1.36
C PHE A 130 -24.85 -7.72 0.20
N VAL A 131 -24.39 -7.81 -1.05
CA VAL A 131 -25.26 -7.59 -2.23
C VAL A 131 -26.36 -8.64 -2.29
N THR A 132 -26.10 -9.85 -1.80
CA THR A 132 -26.98 -11.01 -2.06
C THR A 132 -27.98 -11.32 -0.95
N LYS A 133 -27.76 -10.91 0.32
CA LYS A 133 -28.54 -11.49 1.45
C LYS A 133 -29.13 -10.57 2.51
N PHE A 134 -28.61 -9.36 2.76
CA PHE A 134 -28.94 -8.67 4.03
C PHE A 134 -29.45 -7.23 3.95
N GLY A 135 -29.44 -6.56 2.80
CA GLY A 135 -30.08 -5.23 2.65
C GLY A 135 -29.57 -4.11 3.58
N LEU A 136 -28.49 -4.36 4.33
CA LEU A 136 -27.79 -3.39 5.17
C LEU A 136 -26.84 -2.55 4.31
N GLU A 137 -26.66 -1.27 4.66
CA GLU A 137 -25.70 -0.39 4.00
C GLU A 137 -24.27 -0.92 4.18
N SER A 138 -23.81 -1.76 3.24
CA SER A 138 -22.49 -2.42 3.20
C SER A 138 -21.32 -1.47 3.50
N THR A 139 -21.48 -0.20 3.14
CA THR A 139 -20.53 0.88 3.41
C THR A 139 -20.24 1.05 4.90
N THR A 140 -21.26 1.03 5.76
CA THR A 140 -21.11 1.28 7.20
C THR A 140 -20.25 0.23 7.89
N ILE A 141 -20.42 -1.06 7.53
CA ILE A 141 -19.65 -2.18 8.07
C ILE A 141 -18.19 -2.10 7.61
N LEU A 142 -17.96 -1.71 6.36
CA LEU A 142 -16.61 -1.49 5.84
C LEU A 142 -15.91 -0.37 6.60
N TYR A 143 -16.52 0.82 6.74
CA TYR A 143 -15.92 1.93 7.48
C TYR A 143 -15.68 1.56 8.95
N LEU A 144 -16.63 0.87 9.59
CA LEU A 144 -16.50 0.45 10.98
C LEU A 144 -15.36 -0.55 11.17
N SER A 145 -15.29 -1.60 10.35
CA SER A 145 -14.25 -2.63 10.45
C SER A 145 -12.86 -2.08 10.18
N VAL A 146 -12.70 -1.23 9.15
CA VAL A 146 -11.43 -0.56 8.85
C VAL A 146 -11.04 0.41 9.98
N SER A 147 -12.01 1.12 10.57
CA SER A 147 -11.76 2.02 11.69
C SER A 147 -11.32 1.28 12.96
N ILE A 148 -11.99 0.18 13.31
CA ILE A 148 -11.62 -0.66 14.46
C ILE A 148 -10.22 -1.24 14.26
N TYR A 149 -9.96 -1.81 13.07
CA TYR A 149 -8.64 -2.33 12.74
C TYR A 149 -7.59 -1.21 12.81
N GLY A 150 -7.82 -0.06 12.18
CA GLY A 150 -6.91 1.09 12.22
C GLY A 150 -6.60 1.56 13.65
N PHE A 151 -7.60 1.61 14.53
CA PHE A 151 -7.42 1.97 15.94
C PHE A 151 -6.51 0.97 16.68
N ILE A 152 -6.77 -0.32 16.52
CA ILE A 152 -5.94 -1.38 17.13
C ILE A 152 -4.49 -1.31 16.61
N ASN A 153 -4.31 -1.16 15.30
CA ASN A 153 -2.98 -1.02 14.71
C ASN A 153 -2.25 0.22 15.22
N THR A 154 -2.96 1.32 15.43
CA THR A 154 -2.37 2.55 15.97
C THR A 154 -1.76 2.29 17.34
N ILE A 155 -2.48 1.60 18.22
CA ILE A 155 -1.99 1.24 19.55
C ILE A 155 -0.75 0.33 19.42
N VAL A 156 -0.85 -0.77 18.68
CA VAL A 156 0.24 -1.77 18.57
C VAL A 156 1.49 -1.16 17.93
N ILE A 157 1.35 -0.39 16.85
CA ILE A 157 2.47 0.23 16.13
C ILE A 157 3.08 1.34 16.98
N PHE A 158 2.28 2.18 17.63
CA PHE A 158 2.79 3.26 18.48
C PHE A 158 3.59 2.71 19.68
N PHE A 159 3.03 1.74 20.40
CA PHE A 159 3.75 1.09 21.50
C PHE A 159 4.98 0.32 21.01
N GLY A 160 4.87 -0.40 19.90
CA GLY A 160 5.99 -1.11 19.29
C GLY A 160 7.15 -0.18 18.92
N LEU A 161 6.87 0.98 18.33
CA LEU A 161 7.90 1.98 18.01
C LEU A 161 8.45 2.66 19.27
N ALA A 162 7.61 2.95 20.27
CA ALA A 162 8.03 3.61 21.50
C ALA A 162 8.96 2.74 22.36
N ILE A 163 8.64 1.44 22.49
CA ILE A 163 9.43 0.46 23.26
C ILE A 163 10.59 -0.10 22.40
N LYS A 164 10.63 0.22 21.10
CA LYS A 164 11.60 -0.29 20.11
C LYS A 164 11.58 -1.81 20.02
N GLU A 165 10.38 -2.40 20.05
CA GLU A 165 10.19 -3.84 19.85
C GLU A 165 9.97 -4.17 18.37
N PRO A 166 10.99 -4.68 17.65
CA PRO A 166 10.90 -4.94 16.22
C PRO A 166 9.88 -6.02 15.85
N ILE A 167 9.64 -6.98 16.74
CA ILE A 167 8.89 -8.21 16.44
C ILE A 167 7.41 -7.88 16.19
N SER A 168 6.80 -7.10 17.08
CA SER A 168 5.39 -6.72 17.01
C SER A 168 5.09 -5.92 15.74
N ILE A 169 5.99 -4.99 15.38
CA ILE A 169 5.89 -4.20 14.15
C ILE A 169 6.05 -5.11 12.93
N PHE A 170 7.03 -6.02 12.94
CA PHE A 170 7.32 -6.88 11.80
C PHE A 170 6.16 -7.83 11.47
N VAL A 171 5.62 -8.51 12.49
CA VAL A 171 4.50 -9.43 12.30
C VAL A 171 3.30 -8.70 11.71
N LEU A 172 3.00 -7.51 12.23
CA LEU A 172 1.83 -6.76 11.82
C LEU A 172 1.99 -6.11 10.44
N VAL A 173 3.14 -5.46 10.18
CA VAL A 173 3.38 -4.72 8.94
C VAL A 173 3.73 -5.62 7.76
N PHE A 174 4.41 -6.74 7.98
CA PHE A 174 4.85 -7.62 6.89
C PHE A 174 4.02 -8.91 6.82
N CYS A 175 3.96 -9.69 7.90
CA CYS A 175 3.28 -10.99 7.86
C CYS A 175 1.77 -10.86 7.67
N CYS A 176 1.09 -10.03 8.47
CA CYS A 176 -0.37 -9.86 8.35
C CYS A 176 -0.76 -9.28 6.99
N ASN A 177 -0.05 -8.26 6.50
CA ASN A 177 -0.31 -7.68 5.19
C ASN A 177 -0.14 -8.69 4.05
N LEU A 178 0.90 -9.53 4.10
CA LEU A 178 1.11 -10.57 3.09
C LEU A 178 -0.04 -11.59 3.09
N VAL A 179 -0.48 -12.03 4.27
CA VAL A 179 -1.63 -12.93 4.42
C VAL A 179 -2.92 -12.28 3.88
N PHE A 180 -3.18 -11.01 4.17
CA PHE A 180 -4.36 -10.31 3.68
C PHE A 180 -4.37 -10.13 2.17
N VAL A 181 -3.24 -9.77 1.57
CA VAL A 181 -3.13 -9.65 0.11
C VAL A 181 -3.34 -11.02 -0.55
N TYR A 182 -2.73 -12.08 -0.02
CA TYR A 182 -2.91 -13.43 -0.57
C TYR A 182 -4.35 -13.93 -0.45
N ALA A 183 -4.98 -13.70 0.71
CA ALA A 183 -6.39 -14.01 0.93
C ALA A 183 -7.30 -13.23 -0.04
N TYR A 184 -7.01 -11.95 -0.29
CA TYR A 184 -7.73 -11.13 -1.27
C TYR A 184 -7.65 -11.76 -2.67
N PHE A 185 -6.45 -12.15 -3.12
CA PHE A 185 -6.29 -12.79 -4.44
C PHE A 185 -7.08 -14.10 -4.56
N ILE A 186 -7.06 -14.95 -3.53
CA ILE A 186 -7.84 -16.20 -3.53
C ILE A 186 -9.34 -15.91 -3.64
N LEU A 187 -9.85 -14.95 -2.87
CA LEU A 187 -11.25 -14.58 -2.89
C LEU A 187 -11.67 -14.04 -4.27
N GLN A 188 -10.86 -13.16 -4.86
CA GLN A 188 -11.15 -12.62 -6.19
C GLN A 188 -11.13 -13.68 -7.29
N VAL A 189 -10.17 -14.61 -7.26
CA VAL A 189 -10.15 -15.74 -8.22
C VAL A 189 -11.39 -16.61 -8.06
N LYS A 190 -11.79 -16.92 -6.82
CA LYS A 190 -13.00 -17.71 -6.55
C LYS A 190 -14.26 -17.00 -7.07
N LYS A 191 -14.37 -15.70 -6.84
CA LYS A 191 -15.48 -14.86 -7.33
C LYS A 191 -15.54 -14.89 -8.86
N LEU A 192 -14.41 -14.69 -9.51
CA LEU A 192 -14.34 -14.64 -10.96
C LEU A 192 -14.70 -16.00 -11.60
N ASN A 193 -14.30 -17.10 -10.95
CA ASN A 193 -14.69 -18.46 -11.37
C ASN A 193 -16.20 -18.69 -11.24
N TYR A 194 -16.81 -18.19 -10.16
CA TYR A 194 -18.25 -18.33 -9.93
C TYR A 194 -19.06 -17.52 -10.96
N ASN A 195 -18.63 -16.30 -11.26
CA ASN A 195 -19.32 -15.40 -12.20
C ASN A 195 -19.01 -15.68 -13.67
N LYS A 196 -18.18 -16.69 -13.99
CA LYS A 196 -17.65 -16.94 -15.35
C LYS A 196 -17.09 -15.65 -15.98
N GLY A 197 -16.29 -14.92 -15.20
CA GLY A 197 -15.78 -13.61 -15.60
C GLY A 197 -14.88 -13.67 -16.83
N GLU A 198 -14.70 -12.52 -17.46
CA GLU A 198 -13.89 -12.37 -18.66
C GLU A 198 -12.39 -12.68 -18.43
N ILE A 199 -11.72 -13.16 -19.47
CA ILE A 199 -10.30 -13.57 -19.44
C ILE A 199 -9.38 -12.38 -19.08
N TRP A 200 -9.76 -11.16 -19.47
CA TRP A 200 -9.03 -9.94 -19.14
C TRP A 200 -8.98 -9.64 -17.64
N ALA A 201 -10.04 -9.94 -16.90
CA ALA A 201 -10.08 -9.81 -15.45
C ALA A 201 -9.08 -10.76 -14.77
N TYR A 202 -8.96 -12.01 -15.24
CA TYR A 202 -7.93 -12.94 -14.74
C TYR A 202 -6.52 -12.43 -15.01
N GLY A 203 -6.27 -11.91 -16.22
CA GLY A 203 -4.96 -11.38 -16.62
C GLY A 203 -4.52 -10.19 -15.78
N THR A 204 -5.42 -9.23 -15.55
CA THR A 204 -5.14 -8.05 -14.71
C THR A 204 -4.92 -8.42 -13.24
N LEU A 205 -5.69 -9.35 -12.70
CA LEU A 205 -5.52 -9.87 -11.34
C LEU A 205 -4.18 -10.62 -11.17
N PHE A 206 -3.82 -11.46 -12.13
CA PHE A 206 -2.53 -12.16 -12.13
C PHE A 206 -1.35 -11.18 -12.20
N LEU A 207 -1.45 -10.17 -13.08
CA LEU A 207 -0.41 -9.15 -13.20
C LEU A 207 -0.28 -8.31 -11.93
N ALA A 208 -1.38 -8.02 -11.23
CA ALA A 208 -1.34 -7.37 -9.92
C ALA A 208 -0.56 -8.20 -8.89
N LEU A 209 -0.80 -9.52 -8.84
CA LEU A 209 -0.08 -10.43 -7.93
C LEU A 209 1.42 -10.47 -8.25
N VAL A 210 1.78 -10.59 -9.53
CA VAL A 210 3.19 -10.58 -9.96
C VAL A 210 3.86 -9.26 -9.59
N CYS A 211 3.23 -8.11 -9.85
CA CYS A 211 3.76 -6.81 -9.45
C CYS A 211 3.93 -6.69 -7.92
N PHE A 212 2.99 -7.21 -7.13
CA PHE A 212 3.10 -7.21 -5.66
C PHE A 212 4.26 -8.09 -5.16
N MET A 213 4.46 -9.27 -5.75
CA MET A 213 5.57 -10.15 -5.41
C MET A 213 6.91 -9.51 -5.78
N ILE A 214 7.00 -8.89 -6.96
CA ILE A 214 8.20 -8.15 -7.39
C ILE A 214 8.45 -6.94 -6.47
N SER A 215 7.39 -6.25 -6.02
CA SER A 215 7.51 -5.16 -5.05
C SER A 215 8.10 -5.61 -3.72
N SER A 216 7.95 -6.87 -3.34
CA SER A 216 8.50 -7.41 -2.10
C SER A 216 9.98 -7.81 -2.24
N MET A 217 10.47 -8.02 -3.46
CA MET A 217 11.86 -8.43 -3.71
C MET A 217 12.92 -7.41 -3.23
N PRO A 218 12.77 -6.08 -3.44
CA PRO A 218 13.72 -5.08 -2.94
C PRO A 218 13.93 -5.07 -1.42
N ILE A 219 13.03 -5.70 -0.65
CA ILE A 219 13.13 -5.85 0.81
C ILE A 219 14.20 -6.90 1.17
N PHE A 220 14.41 -7.90 0.30
CA PHE A 220 15.30 -9.04 0.56
C PHE A 220 16.57 -9.03 -0.29
N ILE A 221 16.51 -8.46 -1.50
CA ILE A 221 17.66 -8.36 -2.41
C ILE A 221 18.66 -7.34 -1.87
N GLY A 222 19.93 -7.71 -1.89
CA GLY A 222 21.06 -6.88 -1.47
C GLY A 222 21.04 -5.50 -2.10
N SER A 223 20.94 -4.45 -1.28
CA SER A 223 21.07 -3.04 -1.66
C SER A 223 22.36 -2.78 -2.42
N GLU A 224 23.41 -3.57 -2.17
CA GLU A 224 24.70 -3.55 -2.88
C GLU A 224 24.58 -3.87 -4.36
N MET A 225 23.80 -4.90 -4.71
CA MET A 225 23.61 -5.25 -6.12
C MET A 225 22.90 -4.14 -6.88
N ILE A 226 21.81 -3.59 -6.31
CA ILE A 226 21.01 -2.54 -6.95
C ILE A 226 21.81 -1.23 -7.04
N SER A 227 22.60 -0.92 -6.01
CA SER A 227 23.49 0.24 -5.98
C SER A 227 24.56 0.19 -7.07
N ILE A 228 25.16 -0.99 -7.30
CA ILE A 228 26.15 -1.21 -8.37
C ILE A 228 25.48 -1.15 -9.75
N LEU A 229 24.30 -1.76 -9.90
CA LEU A 229 23.56 -1.80 -11.17
C LEU A 229 23.06 -0.44 -11.64
N THR A 230 22.84 0.49 -10.71
CA THR A 230 22.20 1.79 -10.99
C THR A 230 23.12 2.98 -10.76
N ASP A 231 24.42 2.74 -10.60
CA ASP A 231 25.42 3.78 -10.29
C ASP A 231 24.99 4.69 -9.11
N LYS A 232 24.30 4.12 -8.11
CA LYS A 232 23.74 4.83 -6.94
C LYS A 232 22.68 5.89 -7.26
N TYR A 233 22.05 5.86 -8.43
CA TYR A 233 20.95 6.78 -8.77
C TYR A 233 19.58 6.32 -8.26
N LEU A 234 19.37 5.00 -8.18
CA LEU A 234 18.09 4.41 -7.78
C LEU A 234 18.27 3.54 -6.54
N ASP A 235 17.32 3.68 -5.60
CA ASP A 235 17.31 2.94 -4.35
C ASP A 235 16.30 1.79 -4.39
N ASN A 236 16.50 0.79 -3.53
CA ASN A 236 15.54 -0.30 -3.33
C ASN A 236 14.13 0.22 -3.02
N LEU A 237 14.03 1.34 -2.29
CA LEU A 237 12.75 1.97 -1.98
C LEU A 237 12.04 2.53 -3.22
N PHE A 238 12.79 3.03 -4.22
CA PHE A 238 12.23 3.48 -5.48
C PHE A 238 11.53 2.32 -6.20
N PHE A 239 12.22 1.19 -6.36
CA PHE A 239 11.65 0.00 -7.00
C PHE A 239 10.48 -0.57 -6.22
N HIS A 240 10.58 -0.63 -4.89
CA HIS A 240 9.47 -1.06 -4.04
C HIS A 240 8.22 -0.20 -4.29
N GLN A 241 8.33 1.13 -4.24
CA GLN A 241 7.17 2.00 -4.46
C GLN A 241 6.64 1.96 -5.89
N LEU A 242 7.52 1.82 -6.89
CA LEU A 242 7.14 1.72 -8.29
C LEU A 242 6.32 0.45 -8.56
N PHE A 243 6.81 -0.72 -8.12
CA PHE A 243 6.11 -1.98 -8.34
C PHE A 243 4.84 -2.10 -7.49
N LEU A 244 4.85 -1.56 -6.27
CA LEU A 244 3.64 -1.47 -5.45
C LEU A 244 2.57 -0.61 -6.14
N PHE A 245 2.96 0.54 -6.69
CA PHE A 245 2.05 1.39 -7.46
C PHE A 245 1.52 0.67 -8.71
N CYS A 246 2.37 -0.06 -9.44
CA CYS A 246 1.93 -0.89 -10.56
C CYS A 246 0.86 -1.92 -10.13
N ALA A 247 1.04 -2.58 -8.98
CA ALA A 247 0.05 -3.51 -8.45
C ALA A 247 -1.28 -2.80 -8.15
N VAL A 248 -1.25 -1.61 -7.54
CA VAL A 248 -2.44 -0.79 -7.26
C VAL A 248 -3.17 -0.37 -8.54
N VAL A 249 -2.43 0.00 -9.59
CA VAL A 249 -3.01 0.33 -10.90
C VAL A 249 -3.67 -0.90 -11.54
N MET A 250 -3.07 -2.08 -11.40
CA MET A 250 -3.68 -3.32 -11.91
C MET A 250 -4.94 -3.71 -11.13
N ILE A 251 -4.99 -3.49 -9.82
CA ILE A 251 -6.21 -3.65 -9.01
C ILE A 251 -7.30 -2.66 -9.48
N HIS A 252 -6.95 -1.41 -9.76
CA HIS A 252 -7.89 -0.43 -10.34
C HIS A 252 -8.45 -0.91 -11.68
N LYS A 253 -7.59 -1.41 -12.57
CA LYS A 253 -8.00 -1.94 -13.87
C LYS A 253 -8.88 -3.19 -13.74
N PHE A 254 -8.52 -4.11 -12.85
CA PHE A 254 -9.31 -5.30 -12.54
C PHE A 254 -10.73 -4.90 -12.10
N TRP A 255 -10.84 -3.94 -11.17
CA TRP A 255 -12.14 -3.47 -10.71
C TRP A 255 -12.98 -2.83 -11.82
N LEU A 256 -12.36 -2.05 -12.71
CA LEU A 256 -13.06 -1.44 -13.85
C LEU A 256 -13.59 -2.49 -14.83
N SER A 257 -12.80 -3.53 -15.09
CA SER A 257 -13.18 -4.68 -15.93
C SER A 257 -14.37 -5.45 -15.35
N VAL A 258 -14.38 -5.68 -14.03
CA VAL A 258 -15.54 -6.28 -13.35
C VAL A 258 -16.77 -5.38 -13.45
N TYR A 259 -16.61 -4.06 -13.29
CA TYR A 259 -17.71 -3.10 -13.41
C TYR A 259 -18.33 -3.08 -14.81
N ASP A 260 -17.50 -3.02 -15.86
CA ASP A 260 -17.99 -2.98 -17.24
C ASP A 260 -18.82 -4.24 -17.57
N TYR A 261 -18.38 -5.40 -17.09
CA TYR A 261 -19.13 -6.66 -17.22
C TYR A 261 -20.48 -6.63 -16.48
N GLU A 262 -20.52 -6.08 -15.26
CA GLU A 262 -21.78 -5.93 -14.51
C GLU A 262 -22.75 -5.02 -15.26
N VAL A 263 -22.29 -3.88 -15.78
CA VAL A 263 -23.14 -2.94 -16.55
C VAL A 263 -23.70 -3.58 -17.83
N GLU A 264 -22.86 -4.31 -18.58
CA GLU A 264 -23.30 -5.01 -19.79
C GLU A 264 -24.36 -6.07 -19.48
N SER A 265 -24.21 -6.79 -18.37
CA SER A 265 -25.20 -7.79 -17.93
C SER A 265 -26.57 -7.18 -17.60
N TYR A 266 -26.60 -6.03 -16.93
CA TYR A 266 -27.86 -5.32 -16.61
C TYR A 266 -28.57 -4.77 -17.86
N LEU A 267 -27.81 -4.34 -18.88
CA LEU A 267 -28.39 -3.85 -20.13
C LEU A 267 -29.02 -4.96 -20.97
N LEU A 268 -28.54 -6.20 -20.87
CA LEU A 268 -29.09 -7.35 -21.60
C LEU A 268 -30.39 -7.89 -20.97
N GLU A 269 -30.66 -7.58 -19.71
CA GLU A 269 -31.89 -7.99 -19.00
C GLU A 269 -33.07 -7.02 -19.22
N LEU A 270 -32.86 -5.90 -19.93
CA LEU A 270 -33.82 -4.81 -20.14
C LEU A 270 -34.32 -4.75 -21.59
#